data_AF-A0A562QRT6-F1
#
_entry.id   AF-A0A562QRT6-F1
#
_cell.length_a   1.000
_cell.length_b   1.000
_cell.length_c   1.000
_cell.angle_alpha   90.00
_cell.angle_beta   90.00
_cell.angle_gamma   90.00
#
_symmetry.space_group_name_H-M   'P 1'
#
loop_
_entity.id
_entity.type
_entity.pdbx_description
1 polymer ?
#
loop_
_entity_poly.entity_id
_entity_poly.type
_entity_poly.pdbx_seq_one_letter_code
_entity_poly.pdbx_strand_id
1 'polypeptide(L)' 'MKFKLENTFEDNLALFRAEAVQIDPECAKILFDNLHLLDSGGDTAPSRATIGEFHKAVLDALDGMSIPLGEDKA' A
#
# COMPACT_ATOMS: atom_id res chain seq x y z
N MET A 1 13.03 6.20 6.31
CA MET A 1 13.23 4.93 7.05
C MET A 1 14.60 4.34 6.75
N LYS A 2 15.30 3.81 7.76
CA LYS A 2 16.46 2.93 7.54
C LYS A 2 16.04 1.50 7.87
N PHE A 3 15.97 0.63 6.86
CA PHE A 3 15.76 -0.81 7.06
C PHE A 3 16.81 -1.36 8.02
N LYS A 4 16.38 -2.15 9.00
CA LYS A 4 17.27 -2.79 9.98
C LYS A 4 17.21 -4.29 9.78
N LEU A 5 18.36 -4.93 9.57
CA LEU A 5 18.43 -6.36 9.32
C LEU A 5 18.12 -7.17 10.59
N GLU A 6 18.40 -6.59 11.76
CA GLU A 6 18.13 -7.17 13.08
C GLU A 6 16.65 -7.16 13.48
N ASN A 7 15.80 -6.42 12.76
CA ASN A 7 14.37 -6.33 13.05
C ASN A 7 13.62 -7.58 12.55
N THR A 8 12.53 -7.94 13.23
CA THR A 8 11.59 -8.92 12.67
C THR A 8 10.90 -8.35 11.42
N PHE A 9 10.23 -9.21 10.65
CA PHE A 9 9.41 -8.76 9.53
C PHE A 9 8.34 -7.75 10.01
N GLU A 10 7.65 -8.05 11.11
CA GLU A 10 6.62 -7.18 11.68
C GLU A 10 7.17 -5.81 12.11
N ASP A 11 8.37 -5.78 12.72
CA ASP A 11 9.01 -4.52 13.11
C ASP A 11 9.36 -3.66 11.88
N ASN A 12 9.88 -4.28 10.83
CA ASN A 12 10.18 -3.57 9.58
C ASN A 12 8.91 -3.13 8.85
N LEU A 13 7.84 -3.93 8.89
CA LEU A 13 6.54 -3.57 8.33
C LEU A 13 5.91 -2.39 9.07
N ALA A 14 6.01 -2.36 10.40
CA ALA A 14 5.56 -1.24 11.22
C ALA A 14 6.33 0.06 10.91
N LEU A 15 7.65 -0.03 10.76
CA LEU A 15 8.47 1.12 10.34
C LEU A 15 8.10 1.61 8.94
N PHE A 16 7.90 0.69 7.99
CA PHE A 16 7.48 1.04 6.63
C PHE A 16 6.11 1.73 6.64
N ARG A 17 5.16 1.22 7.42
CA ARG A 17 3.84 1.84 7.59
C ARG A 17 3.94 3.24 8.16
N ALA A 18 4.73 3.44 9.21
CA ALA A 18 4.90 4.75 9.82
C ALA A 18 5.43 5.79 8.82
N GLU A 19 6.33 5.38 7.93
CA GLU A 19 6.95 6.28 6.96
C GLU A 19 6.07 6.53 5.75
N ALA A 20 5.35 5.52 5.27
CA ALA A 20 4.32 5.71 4.24
C ALA A 20 3.25 6.70 4.70
N VAL A 21 2.79 6.60 5.95
CA VAL A 21 1.81 7.54 6.54
C VAL A 21 2.35 8.97 6.61
N GLN A 22 3.65 9.17 6.81
CA GLN A 22 4.24 10.52 6.78
C GLN A 22 4.31 11.12 5.38
N ILE A 23 4.38 10.28 4.33
CA ILE A 23 4.40 10.74 2.93
C ILE A 23 2.99 11.14 2.50
N ASP A 24 2.02 10.23 2.66
CA ASP A 24 0.63 10.44 2.31
C ASP A 24 -0.26 9.46 3.11
N PRO A 25 -1.03 9.95 4.09
CA PRO A 25 -1.89 9.10 4.92
C PRO A 25 -2.97 8.33 4.15
N GLU A 26 -3.52 8.92 3.09
CA GLU A 26 -4.62 8.33 2.32
C GLU A 26 -4.08 7.23 1.40
N CYS A 27 -2.98 7.51 0.68
CA CYS A 27 -2.29 6.51 -0.12
C CYS A 27 -1.74 5.37 0.76
N ALA A 28 -1.19 5.68 1.94
CA ALA A 28 -0.72 4.65 2.88
C ALA A 28 -1.88 3.75 3.32
N LYS A 29 -3.03 4.34 3.68
CA LYS A 29 -4.22 3.57 4.03
C LYS A 29 -4.62 2.62 2.91
N ILE A 30 -4.72 3.10 1.66
CA ILE A 30 -5.06 2.26 0.51
C ILE A 30 -4.06 1.11 0.32
N LEU A 31 -2.76 1.41 0.36
CA LEU A 31 -1.72 0.39 0.20
C LEU A 31 -1.88 -0.73 1.23
N PHE A 32 -2.01 -0.38 2.51
CA PHE A 32 -2.05 -1.36 3.58
C PHE A 32 -3.38 -2.08 3.74
N ASP A 33 -4.50 -1.46 3.36
CA ASP A 33 -5.80 -2.13 3.31
C ASP A 33 -5.80 -3.24 2.25
N ASN A 34 -5.02 -3.09 1.18
CA ASN A 34 -5.00 -4.03 0.05
C ASN A 34 -3.81 -5.00 0.05
N LEU A 35 -2.78 -4.78 0.88
CA LEU A 35 -1.54 -5.58 0.86
C LEU A 35 -1.78 -7.09 1.09
N HIS A 36 -2.82 -7.43 1.85
CA HIS A 36 -3.22 -8.83 2.11
C HIS A 36 -3.60 -9.60 0.83
N LEU A 37 -4.00 -8.91 -0.24
CA LEU A 37 -4.30 -9.55 -1.53
C LEU A 37 -3.05 -10.14 -2.19
N LEU A 38 -1.85 -9.69 -1.79
CA LEU A 38 -0.59 -10.24 -2.28
C LEU A 38 -0.11 -11.43 -1.45
N ASP A 39 -0.80 -11.78 -0.35
CA ASP A 39 -0.47 -12.96 0.44
C ASP A 39 -0.84 -14.22 -0.35
N SER A 40 0.19 -14.93 -0.82
CA SER A 40 0.09 -16.17 -1.58
C SER A 40 0.01 -17.41 -0.68
N GLY A 41 -0.01 -17.25 0.66
CA GLY A 41 -0.17 -18.36 1.60
C GLY A 41 1.00 -19.35 1.63
N GLY A 42 2.22 -18.93 1.27
CA GLY A 42 3.42 -19.77 1.31
C GLY A 42 4.65 -19.13 0.64
N ASP A 43 5.71 -19.93 0.42
CA ASP A 43 6.99 -19.48 -0.18
C ASP A 43 6.93 -19.18 -1.69
N THR A 44 5.74 -19.23 -2.29
CA THR A 44 5.58 -18.94 -3.72
C THR A 44 5.28 -17.48 -3.95
N ALA A 45 6.00 -16.83 -4.86
CA ALA A 45 5.66 -15.48 -5.29
C ALA A 45 4.21 -15.40 -5.78
N PRO A 46 3.49 -14.27 -5.54
CA PRO A 46 2.12 -14.11 -5.99
C PRO A 46 2.00 -14.24 -7.50
N SER A 47 0.89 -14.83 -7.96
CA SER A 47 0.64 -15.02 -9.38
C SER A 47 0.35 -13.68 -10.07
N ARG A 48 0.46 -13.62 -11.41
CA ARG A 48 0.05 -12.45 -12.18
C ARG A 48 -1.43 -12.07 -11.95
N ALA A 49 -2.28 -13.07 -11.74
CA ALA A 49 -3.70 -12.84 -11.47
C ALA A 49 -3.88 -12.14 -10.11
N THR A 50 -3.20 -12.64 -9.08
CA THR A 50 -3.17 -12.05 -7.72
C THR A 50 -2.67 -10.61 -7.73
N ILE A 51 -1.59 -10.34 -8.48
CA ILE A 51 -1.07 -8.98 -8.68
C ILE A 51 -2.11 -8.09 -9.38
N GLY A 52 -2.83 -8.65 -10.36
CA GLY A 52 -3.92 -7.95 -11.06
C GLY A 52 -5.09 -7.58 -10.14
N GLU A 53 -5.47 -8.47 -9.23
CA GLU A 53 -6.50 -8.23 -8.21
C GLU A 53 -6.09 -7.11 -7.24
N PHE A 54 -4.84 -7.14 -6.77
CA PHE A 54 -4.27 -6.06 -5.96
C PHE A 54 -4.32 -4.71 -6.69
N HIS A 55 -3.85 -4.65 -7.94
CA HIS A 55 -3.87 -3.40 -8.71
C HIS A 55 -5.29 -2.87 -8.91
N LYS A 56 -6.25 -3.76 -9.21
CA LYS A 56 -7.65 -3.38 -9.36
C LYS A 56 -8.21 -2.78 -8.06
N ALA A 57 -7.98 -3.45 -6.93
CA ALA A 57 -8.48 -2.97 -5.64
C ALA A 57 -7.85 -1.63 -5.23
N VAL A 58 -6.57 -1.41 -5.54
CA VAL A 58 -5.90 -0.11 -5.34
C VAL A 58 -6.51 0.97 -6.23
N LEU A 59 -6.73 0.70 -7.52
CA LEU A 59 -7.36 1.66 -8.44
C LEU A 59 -8.79 2.01 -8.01
N ASP A 60 -9.60 1.01 -7.66
CA ASP A 60 -10.97 1.22 -7.18
C ASP A 60 -10.98 2.09 -5.91
N ALA A 61 -10.02 1.89 -5.00
CA ALA A 61 -9.89 2.70 -3.79
C ALA A 61 -9.43 4.14 -4.08
N LEU A 62 -8.52 4.33 -5.04
CA LEU A 62 -8.07 5.65 -5.49
C LEU A 62 -9.20 6.43 -6.19
N ASP A 63 -9.97 5.78 -7.05
CA ASP A 63 -11.14 6.39 -7.71
C ASP A 63 -12.19 6.82 -6.68
N GLY A 64 -12.36 6.03 -5.62
CA GLY A 64 -13.23 6.35 -4.48
C GLY A 64 -12.79 7.54 -3.65
N MET A 65 -11.52 7.98 -3.74
CA MET A 65 -11.01 9.11 -2.97
C MET A 65 -11.56 10.46 -3.43
N SER A 66 -12.08 10.58 -4.66
CA SER A 66 -12.71 11.80 -5.20
C SER A 66 -12.08 13.08 -4.64
N ILE A 67 -10.81 13.33 -4.98
CA ILE A 67 -10.18 14.62 -4.70
C ILE A 67 -11.09 15.65 -5.39
N PRO A 68 -11.71 16.61 -4.68
CA PRO A 68 -12.25 17.78 -5.35
C PRO A 68 -11.02 18.37 -6.04
N LEU A 69 -10.95 18.29 -7.36
CA LEU A 69 -9.98 19.03 -8.15
C LEU A 69 -10.12 20.48 -7.68
N GLY A 70 -9.23 20.88 -6.78
CA GLY A 70 -9.08 22.28 -6.42
C GLY A 70 -8.89 22.97 -7.76
N GLU A 71 -9.81 23.89 -8.06
CA GLU A 71 -9.68 24.75 -9.22
C GLU A 71 -8.24 25.24 -9.25
N ASP A 72 -7.47 24.83 -10.27
CA ASP A 72 -6.21 25.48 -10.59
C ASP A 72 -6.56 26.93 -10.94
N LYS A 73 -6.54 27.78 -9.91
CA LYS A 73 -6.57 29.23 -10.04
C LYS A 73 -5.15 29.74 -9.87
N ALA A 74 -4.44 29.84 -10.99
CA ALA A 74 -3.61 30.99 -11.35
C ALA A 74 -3.09 30.82 -12.78
#